data_AF-A0A3D9CBU6-F1
#
_entry.id   AF-A0A3D9CBU6-F1
#
_cell.length_a   1.000
_cell.length_b   1.000
_cell.length_c   1.000
_cell.angle_alpha   90.00
_cell.angle_beta   90.00
_cell.angle_gamma   90.00
#
_symmetry.space_group_name_H-M   'P 1'
#
loop_
_entity.id
_entity.type
_entity.pdbx_description
1 polymer ?
#
loop_
_entity_poly.entity_id
_entity_poly.type
_entity_poly.pdbx_seq_one_letter_code
_entity_poly.pdbx_strand_id
1 'polypeptide(L)'
;MTNLRNCLDTASIYVGTYAKYNNGSLFGKWLNLSDYSDFEELQQAMYELHSDEQNPEFMFQDYECPILEKLGLLSECHISKDIYEVLEQINDSEHEVEVYEACLDNFGKMDFLSIYEYVNNFYYGEYSSDEDFVQELYENDIPFGLPNFVVIDWEATARNIMYDYFEINGHYFRA
;
A
#
# COMPACT_ATOMS: atom_id res chain seq x y z
N MET A 1 19.57 9.11 -1.97
CA MET A 1 18.59 8.31 -2.72
C MET A 1 18.42 7.04 -1.93
N THR A 2 17.41 7.01 -1.08
CA THR A 2 16.92 5.76 -0.50
C THR A 2 16.47 4.92 -1.70
N ASN A 3 16.98 3.70 -1.85
CA ASN A 3 16.47 2.81 -2.89
C ASN A 3 15.06 2.40 -2.43
N LEU A 4 14.04 2.98 -3.04
CA LEU A 4 12.65 2.57 -2.82
C LEU A 4 12.57 1.05 -3.04
N ARG A 5 11.92 0.34 -2.12
CA ARG A 5 11.73 -1.10 -2.24
C ARG A 5 10.82 -1.39 -3.42
N ASN A 6 11.29 -2.22 -4.35
CA ASN A 6 10.46 -2.63 -5.49
C ASN A 6 9.32 -3.53 -4.98
N CYS A 7 8.09 -3.12 -5.22
CA CYS A 7 6.89 -3.84 -4.81
C CYS A 7 6.84 -5.27 -5.36
N LEU A 8 7.29 -5.49 -6.60
CA LEU A 8 7.26 -6.79 -7.26
C LEU A 8 8.17 -7.81 -6.57
N ASP A 9 9.33 -7.36 -6.07
CA ASP A 9 10.33 -8.22 -5.42
C ASP A 9 9.80 -8.85 -4.13
N THR A 10 8.75 -8.27 -3.54
CA THR A 10 8.20 -8.73 -2.26
C THR A 10 6.72 -9.02 -2.29
N ALA A 11 6.10 -8.95 -3.47
CA ALA A 11 4.73 -9.36 -3.68
C ALA A 11 4.66 -10.84 -4.07
N SER A 12 3.90 -11.62 -3.32
CA SER A 12 3.65 -13.02 -3.62
C SER A 12 2.19 -13.39 -3.41
N ILE A 13 1.70 -14.36 -4.18
CA ILE A 13 0.33 -14.87 -4.08
C ILE A 13 0.34 -16.38 -3.96
N TYR A 14 -0.52 -16.94 -3.09
CA TYR A 14 -0.75 -18.38 -3.02
C TYR A 14 -1.94 -18.77 -3.89
N VAL A 15 -1.65 -19.55 -4.94
CA VAL A 15 -2.66 -19.96 -5.91
C VAL A 15 -2.99 -21.44 -5.73
N GLY A 16 -4.25 -21.71 -5.41
CA GLY A 16 -4.87 -23.04 -5.43
C GLY A 16 -6.05 -23.06 -6.40
N THR A 17 -6.90 -24.10 -6.31
CA THR A 17 -8.18 -24.15 -7.04
C THR A 17 -9.33 -24.54 -6.13
N TYR A 18 -10.53 -24.02 -6.42
CA TYR A 18 -11.74 -24.41 -5.71
C TYR A 18 -12.03 -25.91 -5.84
N ALA A 19 -11.74 -26.51 -7.01
CA ALA A 19 -11.91 -27.94 -7.23
C ALA A 19 -11.05 -28.78 -6.27
N LYS A 20 -9.78 -28.41 -6.07
CA LYS A 20 -8.88 -29.09 -5.11
C LYS A 20 -9.34 -28.87 -3.68
N TYR A 21 -9.67 -27.63 -3.32
CA TYR A 21 -10.16 -27.28 -1.98
C TYR A 21 -11.40 -28.08 -1.60
N ASN A 22 -12.40 -28.13 -2.49
CA ASN A 22 -13.65 -28.86 -2.28
C ASN A 22 -13.47 -30.38 -2.18
N ASN A 23 -12.38 -30.91 -2.73
CA ASN A 23 -12.00 -32.33 -2.62
C ASN A 23 -11.04 -32.62 -1.46
N GLY A 24 -10.88 -31.67 -0.52
CA GLY A 24 -10.06 -31.83 0.69
C GLY A 24 -8.55 -31.70 0.44
N SER A 25 -8.16 -31.08 -0.67
CA SER A 25 -6.76 -30.82 -1.02
C SER A 25 -6.47 -29.32 -0.93
N LEU A 26 -5.50 -28.94 -0.09
CA LEU A 26 -4.97 -27.57 -0.01
C LEU A 26 -3.81 -27.33 -0.99
N PHE A 27 -3.68 -28.18 -2.01
CA PHE A 27 -2.60 -28.05 -2.98
C PHE A 27 -2.71 -26.74 -3.75
N GLY A 28 -1.63 -25.97 -3.67
CA GLY A 28 -1.38 -24.74 -4.38
C GLY A 28 0.11 -24.41 -4.30
N LYS A 29 0.49 -23.23 -4.76
CA LYS A 29 1.88 -22.78 -4.71
C LYS A 29 1.94 -21.27 -4.52
N TRP A 30 2.94 -20.83 -3.73
CA TRP A 30 3.37 -19.45 -3.71
C TRP A 30 4.06 -19.09 -5.02
N LEU A 31 3.57 -18.04 -5.67
CA LEU A 31 4.12 -17.44 -6.88
C LEU A 31 4.59 -16.03 -6.52
N ASN A 32 5.89 -15.74 -6.70
CA ASN A 32 6.41 -14.39 -6.50
C ASN A 32 6.15 -13.59 -7.79
N LEU A 33 5.64 -12.37 -7.66
CA LEU A 33 5.31 -11.57 -8.84
C LEU A 33 6.56 -11.14 -9.62
N SER A 34 7.69 -10.97 -8.95
CA SER A 34 8.98 -10.69 -9.61
C SER A 34 9.50 -11.83 -10.51
N ASP A 35 8.97 -13.05 -10.38
CA ASP A 35 9.39 -14.19 -11.20
C ASP A 35 8.79 -14.15 -12.63
N TYR A 36 7.88 -13.20 -12.90
CA TYR A 36 7.16 -13.06 -14.16
C TYR A 36 7.27 -11.63 -14.70
N SER A 37 7.34 -11.46 -16.02
CA SER A 37 7.45 -10.14 -16.65
C SER A 37 6.15 -9.36 -16.66
N ASP A 38 5.01 -10.05 -16.70
CA ASP A 38 3.69 -9.46 -16.83
C ASP A 38 2.59 -10.41 -16.35
N PHE A 39 1.34 -9.93 -16.44
CA PHE A 39 0.17 -10.71 -16.04
C PHE A 39 -0.08 -11.93 -16.93
N GLU A 40 0.26 -11.87 -18.22
CA GLU A 40 0.04 -13.00 -19.13
C GLU A 40 0.97 -14.17 -18.78
N GLU A 41 2.23 -13.89 -18.45
CA GLU A 41 3.19 -14.89 -17.98
C GLU A 41 2.78 -15.48 -16.63
N LEU A 42 2.37 -14.64 -15.67
CA LEU A 42 1.81 -15.11 -14.39
C LEU A 42 0.58 -16.02 -14.61
N GLN A 43 -0.34 -15.59 -15.48
CA GLN A 43 -1.54 -16.35 -15.80
C GLN A 43 -1.20 -17.71 -16.43
N GLN A 44 -0.25 -17.73 -17.37
CA GLN A 44 0.23 -18.97 -17.96
C GLN A 44 0.83 -19.91 -16.91
N ALA A 45 1.63 -19.40 -15.97
CA ALA A 45 2.18 -20.19 -14.88
C ALA A 45 1.11 -20.78 -13.95
N MET A 46 0.02 -20.04 -13.66
CA MET A 46 -1.12 -20.56 -12.90
C MET A 46 -1.83 -21.71 -13.62
N TYR A 47 -2.05 -21.60 -14.94
CA TYR A 47 -2.63 -22.69 -15.74
C TYR A 47 -1.71 -23.91 -15.82
N GLU A 48 -0.40 -23.71 -15.93
CA GLU A 48 0.58 -24.80 -15.93
C GLU A 48 0.61 -25.53 -14.58
N LEU A 49 0.56 -24.78 -13.47
CA LEU A 49 0.51 -25.32 -12.11
C LEU A 49 -0.69 -26.24 -11.88
N HIS A 50 -1.84 -25.89 -12.46
CA HIS A 50 -3.10 -26.64 -12.34
C HIS A 50 -3.52 -27.33 -13.65
N SER A 51 -2.54 -27.71 -14.48
CA SER A 51 -2.75 -28.36 -15.79
C SER A 51 -3.37 -29.76 -15.72
N ASP A 52 -3.47 -30.34 -14.52
CA ASP A 52 -4.24 -31.55 -14.23
C ASP A 52 -5.76 -31.35 -14.27
N GLU A 53 -6.22 -30.09 -14.28
CA GLU A 53 -7.63 -29.69 -14.39
C GLU A 53 -7.94 -29.13 -15.78
N GLN A 54 -9.09 -29.49 -16.37
CA GLN A 54 -9.44 -29.03 -17.73
C GLN A 54 -9.75 -27.52 -17.79
N ASN A 55 -10.42 -26.99 -16.76
CA ASN A 55 -10.75 -25.58 -16.60
C ASN A 55 -10.55 -25.23 -15.11
N PRO A 56 -9.31 -24.99 -14.67
CA PRO A 56 -9.04 -24.70 -13.27
C PRO A 56 -9.75 -23.40 -12.86
N GLU A 57 -10.52 -23.46 -11.77
CA GLU A 57 -11.12 -22.30 -11.13
C GLU A 57 -10.20 -21.86 -9.99
N PHE A 58 -9.39 -20.82 -10.25
CA PHE A 58 -8.36 -20.37 -9.32
C PHE A 58 -8.95 -19.82 -8.02
N MET A 59 -8.25 -20.09 -6.93
CA MET A 59 -8.54 -19.60 -5.60
C MET A 59 -7.25 -19.01 -5.01
N PHE A 60 -7.26 -17.71 -4.73
CA PHE A 60 -6.15 -16.96 -4.13
C PHE A 60 -6.29 -16.98 -2.61
N GLN A 61 -5.71 -18.00 -1.98
CA GLN A 61 -6.00 -18.32 -0.58
C GLN A 61 -5.21 -17.44 0.40
N ASP A 62 -4.07 -16.93 -0.02
CA ASP A 62 -3.17 -16.11 0.80
C ASP A 62 -2.30 -15.21 -0.10
N TYR A 63 -1.75 -14.13 0.45
CA TYR A 63 -0.92 -13.16 -0.29
C TYR A 63 0.01 -12.36 0.63
N GLU A 64 1.19 -12.01 0.12
CA GLU A 64 2.14 -11.09 0.76
C GLU A 64 2.21 -9.76 0.00
N CYS A 65 1.04 -9.14 -0.23
CA CYS A 65 0.92 -7.84 -0.87
C CYS A 65 -0.47 -7.24 -0.59
N PRO A 66 -0.74 -6.83 0.67
CA PRO A 66 -2.09 -6.46 1.10
C PRO A 66 -2.63 -5.22 0.38
N ILE A 67 -1.76 -4.36 -0.15
CA ILE A 67 -2.18 -3.23 -0.99
C ILE A 67 -3.04 -3.68 -2.18
N LEU A 68 -2.76 -4.80 -2.83
CA LEU A 68 -3.57 -5.28 -3.98
C LEU A 68 -5.01 -5.63 -3.56
N GLU A 69 -5.20 -6.16 -2.36
CA GLU A 69 -6.53 -6.48 -1.83
C GLU A 69 -7.32 -5.23 -1.44
N LYS A 70 -6.64 -4.26 -0.84
CA LYS A 70 -7.20 -2.94 -0.50
C LYS A 70 -7.58 -2.13 -1.74
N LEU A 71 -6.81 -2.26 -2.82
CA LEU A 71 -7.09 -1.67 -4.12
C LEU A 71 -8.18 -2.41 -4.93
N GLY A 72 -8.67 -3.55 -4.42
CA GLY A 72 -9.65 -4.39 -5.12
C GLY A 72 -9.10 -5.10 -6.35
N LEU A 73 -7.77 -5.15 -6.50
CA LEU A 73 -7.07 -5.85 -7.60
C LEU A 73 -6.87 -7.33 -7.29
N LEU A 74 -6.96 -7.72 -6.02
CA LEU A 74 -6.87 -9.09 -5.57
C LEU A 74 -8.02 -9.40 -4.60
N SER A 75 -8.63 -10.57 -4.77
CA SER A 75 -9.51 -11.19 -3.79
C SER A 75 -9.42 -12.71 -3.94
N GLU A 76 -10.08 -13.46 -3.05
CA GLU A 76 -10.02 -14.92 -3.06
C GLU A 76 -10.38 -15.54 -4.43
N CYS A 77 -11.28 -14.92 -5.19
CA CYS A 77 -11.76 -15.42 -6.48
C CYS A 77 -11.42 -14.51 -7.67
N HIS A 78 -10.61 -13.47 -7.47
CA HIS A 78 -10.33 -12.49 -8.52
C HIS A 78 -8.89 -11.97 -8.43
N ILE A 79 -8.23 -11.88 -9.58
CA ILE A 79 -7.00 -11.13 -9.75
C ILE A 79 -7.15 -10.24 -10.99
N SER A 80 -6.83 -8.96 -10.85
CA SER A 80 -6.87 -8.01 -11.94
C SER A 80 -5.65 -8.20 -12.84
N LYS A 81 -5.84 -7.98 -14.14
CA LYS A 81 -4.73 -7.92 -15.10
C LYS A 81 -3.83 -6.70 -14.90
N ASP A 82 -4.34 -5.69 -14.20
CA ASP A 82 -3.68 -4.40 -14.00
C ASP A 82 -2.68 -4.42 -12.82
N ILE A 83 -2.50 -5.56 -12.13
CA ILE A 83 -1.63 -5.65 -10.94
C ILE A 83 -0.20 -5.20 -11.22
N TYR A 84 0.38 -5.58 -12.37
CA TYR A 84 1.76 -5.20 -12.71
C TYR A 84 1.86 -3.71 -12.98
N GLU A 85 0.93 -3.16 -13.77
CA GLU A 85 0.88 -1.74 -14.10
C GLU A 85 0.74 -0.87 -12.83
N VAL A 86 -0.07 -1.31 -11.87
CA VAL A 86 -0.27 -0.59 -10.60
C VAL A 86 0.99 -0.65 -9.72
N LEU A 87 1.60 -1.83 -9.56
CA LEU A 87 2.82 -1.97 -8.77
C LEU A 87 4.00 -1.21 -9.38
N GLU A 88 4.11 -1.19 -10.71
CA GLU A 88 5.09 -0.38 -11.42
C GLU A 88 4.86 1.12 -11.20
N GLN A 89 3.61 1.60 -11.26
CA GLN A 89 3.32 3.01 -10.99
C GLN A 89 3.62 3.42 -9.54
N ILE A 90 3.45 2.52 -8.58
CA ILE A 90 3.87 2.77 -7.19
C ILE A 90 5.40 2.84 -7.10
N ASN A 91 6.10 1.91 -7.75
CA ASN A 91 7.57 1.90 -7.81
C ASN A 91 8.17 3.15 -8.47
N ASP A 92 7.50 3.66 -9.51
CA ASP A 92 7.90 4.87 -10.25
C ASP A 92 7.51 6.16 -9.52
N SER A 93 6.75 6.07 -8.43
CA SER A 93 6.37 7.21 -7.60
C SER A 93 7.54 7.69 -6.72
N GLU A 94 7.39 8.87 -6.11
CA GLU A 94 8.36 9.39 -5.14
C GLU A 94 8.18 8.79 -3.73
N HIS A 95 7.24 7.85 -3.55
CA HIS A 95 6.81 7.34 -2.26
C HIS A 95 6.97 5.82 -2.16
N GLU A 96 7.31 5.34 -0.96
CA GLU A 96 7.36 3.91 -0.66
C GLU A 96 5.94 3.32 -0.59
N VAL A 97 5.80 2.02 -0.84
CA VAL A 97 4.49 1.33 -0.83
C VAL A 97 3.79 1.44 0.52
N GLU A 98 4.57 1.49 1.60
CA GLU A 98 4.13 1.66 2.98
C GLU A 98 3.31 2.96 3.17
N VAL A 99 3.60 4.03 2.41
CA VAL A 99 2.83 5.29 2.43
C VAL A 99 1.42 5.07 1.88
N TYR A 100 1.31 4.33 0.77
CA TYR A 100 0.02 3.98 0.17
C TYR A 100 -0.78 3.04 1.07
N GLU A 101 -0.11 2.07 1.70
CA GLU A 101 -0.75 1.14 2.65
C GLU A 101 -1.30 1.85 3.87
N ALA A 102 -0.52 2.78 4.45
CA ALA A 102 -0.93 3.60 5.60
C ALA A 102 -2.15 4.48 5.26
N CYS A 103 -2.15 5.08 4.07
CA CYS A 103 -3.27 5.88 3.61
C CYS A 103 -4.55 5.02 3.41
N LEU A 104 -4.40 3.81 2.86
CA LEU A 104 -5.52 2.86 2.72
C LEU A 104 -5.97 2.27 4.06
N ASP A 105 -5.11 2.18 5.09
CA ASP A 105 -5.56 1.77 6.44
C ASP A 105 -6.52 2.78 7.06
N ASN A 106 -6.39 4.06 6.73
CA ASN A 106 -7.32 5.10 7.16
C ASN A 106 -8.63 5.09 6.36
N PHE A 107 -8.57 5.02 5.03
CA PHE A 107 -9.76 5.11 4.17
C PHE A 107 -10.44 3.76 3.88
N GLY A 108 -9.76 2.65 4.10
CA GLY A 108 -10.19 1.31 3.72
C GLY A 108 -9.89 0.99 2.26
N LYS A 109 -10.92 0.62 1.49
CA LYS A 109 -10.77 0.24 0.08
C LYS A 109 -11.01 1.42 -0.84
N MET A 110 -10.05 1.69 -1.73
CA MET A 110 -10.11 2.75 -2.73
C MET A 110 -9.51 2.25 -4.05
N ASP A 111 -9.93 2.83 -5.16
CA ASP A 111 -9.27 2.57 -6.45
C ASP A 111 -7.87 3.20 -6.50
N PHE A 112 -7.03 2.66 -7.38
CA PHE A 112 -5.63 3.08 -7.48
C PHE A 112 -5.46 4.56 -7.84
N LEU A 113 -6.27 5.10 -8.76
CA LEU A 113 -6.11 6.48 -9.20
C LEU A 113 -6.41 7.45 -8.06
N SER A 114 -7.50 7.21 -7.32
CA SER A 114 -7.89 8.05 -6.18
C SER A 114 -6.81 8.07 -5.09
N ILE A 115 -6.24 6.91 -4.72
CA ILE A 115 -5.18 6.86 -3.70
C ILE A 115 -3.88 7.47 -4.23
N TYR A 116 -3.56 7.26 -5.51
CA TYR A 116 -2.36 7.81 -6.13
C TYR A 116 -2.39 9.33 -6.18
N GLU A 117 -3.52 9.91 -6.59
CA GLU A 117 -3.71 11.36 -6.54
C GLU A 117 -3.68 11.89 -5.11
N TYR A 118 -4.28 11.15 -4.17
CA TYR A 118 -4.34 11.59 -2.78
C TYR A 118 -2.95 11.64 -2.14
N VAL A 119 -2.19 10.54 -2.20
CA VAL A 119 -0.84 10.47 -1.60
C VAL A 119 0.07 11.54 -2.17
N ASN A 120 0.09 11.73 -3.50
CA ASN A 120 0.95 12.73 -4.15
C ASN A 120 0.60 14.19 -3.81
N ASN A 121 -0.61 14.47 -3.33
CA ASN A 121 -1.06 15.83 -3.02
C ASN A 121 -1.18 16.13 -1.53
N PHE A 122 -1.36 15.10 -0.69
CA PHE A 122 -1.74 15.25 0.71
C PHE A 122 -0.83 14.54 1.70
N TYR A 123 0.21 13.84 1.24
CA TYR A 123 1.24 13.28 2.11
C TYR A 123 2.25 14.36 2.55
N TYR A 124 2.54 14.43 3.84
CA TYR A 124 3.43 15.43 4.44
C TYR A 124 4.78 14.88 4.89
N GLY A 125 4.92 13.56 5.04
CA GLY A 125 6.17 12.94 5.46
C GLY A 125 6.01 12.01 6.66
N GLU A 126 7.15 11.53 7.14
CA GLU A 126 7.25 10.66 8.30
C GLU A 126 7.79 11.46 9.50
N TYR A 127 7.12 11.35 10.65
CA TYR A 127 7.51 12.06 11.87
C TYR A 127 7.40 11.14 13.09
N SER A 128 8.20 11.41 14.13
CA SER A 128 8.20 10.62 15.37
C SER A 128 7.02 10.93 16.30
N SER A 129 6.42 12.11 16.18
CA SER A 129 5.24 12.50 16.94
C SER A 129 4.48 13.66 16.28
N ASP A 130 3.24 13.86 16.73
CA ASP A 130 2.40 14.97 16.26
C ASP A 130 3.04 16.33 16.56
N GLU A 131 3.75 16.45 17.68
CA GLU A 131 4.49 17.67 18.03
C GLU A 131 5.62 17.96 17.04
N ASP A 132 6.39 16.94 16.65
CA ASP A 132 7.49 17.10 15.68
C ASP A 132 6.94 17.52 14.31
N PHE A 133 5.86 16.87 13.86
CA PHE A 133 5.16 17.21 12.62
C PHE A 133 4.66 18.66 12.64
N VAL A 134 3.91 19.04 13.68
CA VAL A 134 3.28 20.36 13.75
C VAL A 134 4.30 21.46 13.99
N GLN A 135 5.38 21.17 14.72
CA GLN A 135 6.51 22.08 14.83
C GLN A 135 7.12 22.33 13.46
N GLU A 136 7.50 21.29 12.71
CA GLU A 136 8.10 21.47 11.38
C GLU A 136 7.17 22.21 10.41
N LEU A 137 5.88 21.88 10.45
CA LEU A 137 4.85 22.49 9.61
C LEU A 137 4.74 24.00 9.79
N TYR A 138 4.88 24.50 11.02
CA TYR A 138 4.62 25.91 11.34
C TYR A 138 5.82 26.72 11.81
N GLU A 139 6.95 26.11 12.21
CA GLU A 139 8.08 26.81 12.81
C GLU A 139 8.62 27.94 11.90
N ASN A 140 8.58 27.73 10.58
CA ASN A 140 9.01 28.74 9.60
C ASN A 140 7.93 29.77 9.23
N ASP A 141 6.65 29.48 9.53
CA ASP A 141 5.50 30.33 9.20
C ASP A 141 5.11 31.28 10.35
N ILE A 142 5.83 31.24 11.47
CA ILE A 142 5.58 32.11 12.62
C ILE A 142 5.82 33.57 12.18
N PRO A 143 4.79 34.43 12.14
CA PRO A 143 4.83 35.71 11.44
C PRO A 143 5.71 36.78 12.11
N PHE A 144 6.31 36.47 13.26
CA PHE A 144 7.22 37.36 13.98
C PHE A 144 8.34 36.55 14.64
N GLY A 145 9.56 37.09 14.65
CA GLY A 145 10.68 36.47 15.34
C GLY A 145 10.37 36.35 16.83
N LEU A 146 10.06 35.14 17.28
CA LEU A 146 9.74 34.87 18.68
C LEU A 146 10.95 35.21 19.57
N PRO A 147 10.78 36.05 20.60
CA PRO A 147 11.82 36.23 21.60
C PRO A 147 12.15 34.89 22.28
N ASN A 148 13.41 34.67 22.62
CA ASN A 148 13.89 33.42 23.22
C ASN A 148 13.26 33.03 24.58
N PHE A 149 12.55 33.95 25.22
CA PHE A 149 11.82 33.70 26.47
C PHE A 149 10.37 33.23 26.24
N VAL A 150 9.89 33.23 25.00
CA VAL A 150 8.59 32.68 24.63
C VAL A 150 8.78 31.20 24.29
N VAL A 151 7.96 30.35 24.90
CA VAL A 151 7.93 28.91 24.65
C VAL A 151 6.58 28.57 24.04
N ILE A 152 6.57 27.83 22.94
CA ILE A 152 5.34 27.31 22.33
C ILE A 152 5.00 25.99 23.02
N ASP A 153 3.72 25.84 23.37
CA ASP A 153 3.16 24.58 23.81
C ASP A 153 2.79 23.75 22.57
N TRP A 154 3.76 22.99 22.05
CA TRP A 154 3.58 22.18 20.84
C TRP A 154 2.60 21.04 21.06
N GLU A 155 2.52 20.48 22.27
CA GLU A 155 1.56 19.43 22.62
C GLU A 155 0.11 19.94 22.47
N ALA A 156 -0.19 21.12 23.04
CA ALA A 156 -1.50 21.75 22.89
C ALA A 156 -1.79 22.20 21.46
N THR A 157 -0.77 22.66 20.75
CA THR A 157 -0.91 23.09 19.35
C THR A 157 -1.22 21.90 18.46
N ALA A 158 -0.46 20.81 18.59
CA ALA A 158 -0.64 19.58 17.84
C ALA A 158 -2.03 19.00 18.00
N ARG A 159 -2.57 18.92 19.23
CA ARG A 159 -3.95 18.47 19.47
C ARG A 159 -5.01 19.23 18.67
N ASN A 160 -4.80 20.52 18.39
CA ASN A 160 -5.74 21.32 17.61
C ASN A 160 -5.50 21.18 16.11
N ILE A 161 -4.25 21.11 15.69
CA ILE A 161 -3.90 21.00 14.26
C ILE A 161 -4.26 19.61 13.72
N MET A 162 -4.05 18.56 14.49
CA MET A 162 -4.37 17.18 14.10
C MET A 162 -5.86 16.90 13.87
N TYR A 163 -6.76 17.88 14.01
CA TYR A 163 -8.13 17.75 13.50
C TYR A 163 -8.21 17.85 11.96
N ASP A 164 -7.23 18.49 11.33
CA ASP A 164 -7.14 18.66 9.88
C ASP A 164 -6.18 17.64 9.22
N TYR A 165 -5.59 16.74 10.02
CA TYR A 165 -4.59 15.75 9.59
C TYR A 165 -4.86 14.40 10.25
N PHE A 166 -4.24 13.35 9.73
CA PHE A 166 -4.19 12.06 10.42
C PHE A 166 -2.81 11.43 10.27
N GLU A 167 -2.47 10.55 11.20
CA GLU A 167 -1.25 9.78 11.24
C GLU A 167 -1.58 8.29 11.22
N ILE A 168 -0.83 7.53 10.42
CA ILE A 168 -0.82 6.06 10.46
C ILE A 168 0.62 5.58 10.25
N ASN A 169 1.14 4.80 11.21
CA ASN A 169 2.49 4.21 11.18
C ASN A 169 3.64 5.23 10.97
N GLY A 170 3.51 6.42 11.55
CA GLY A 170 4.45 7.52 11.42
C GLY A 170 4.24 8.40 10.19
N HIS A 171 3.35 8.02 9.26
CA HIS A 171 3.05 8.77 8.04
C HIS A 171 1.91 9.77 8.25
N TYR A 172 2.16 11.03 7.95
CA TYR A 172 1.22 12.13 8.15
C TYR A 172 0.56 12.56 6.84
N PHE A 173 -0.77 12.68 6.89
CA PHE A 173 -1.60 13.07 5.75
C PHE A 173 -2.57 14.17 6.15
N ARG A 174 -2.96 15.00 5.18
CA ARG A 174 -4.03 15.99 5.38
C ARG A 174 -5.41 15.38 5.15
N ALA A 175 -6.28 15.44 6.17
CA ALA A 175 -7.61 14.80 6.18
C ALA A 175 -8.61 15.36 5.17
#